data_AF-A0A0F9BHW5-F1
#
_entry.id   AF-A0A0F9BHW5-F1
#
_cell.length_a   1.000
_cell.length_b   1.000
_cell.length_c   1.000
_cell.angle_alpha   90.00
_cell.angle_beta   90.00
_cell.angle_gamma   90.00
#
_symmetry.space_group_name_H-M   'P 1'
#
loop_
_entity.id
_entity.type
_entity.pdbx_description
1 polymer ?
#
loop_
_entity_poly.entity_id
_entity_poly.type
_entity_poly.pdbx_seq_one_letter_code
_entity_poly.pdbx_strand_id
1 'polypeptide(L)'
;MQPSPIRKLPFAKEQDGMEIARVVNMLIDGYVANVLRLPKRTAAPTGNDVYEGAVAYADGSGWNPGAGGEGAYMYYNSTWNRLG
;
A
#
# COMPACT_ATOMS: atom_id res chain seq x y z
N MET A 1 -47.47 26.22 25.28
CA MET A 1 -46.39 25.21 25.24
C MET A 1 -45.07 25.93 25.48
N GLN A 2 -44.33 25.58 26.53
CA GLN A 2 -42.97 26.07 26.70
C GLN A 2 -41.99 25.17 25.91
N PRO A 3 -40.97 25.72 25.23
CA PRO A 3 -39.97 24.90 24.55
C PRO A 3 -39.07 24.20 25.56
N SER A 4 -38.81 22.91 25.34
CA SER A 4 -37.93 22.08 26.19
C SER A 4 -36.48 22.59 26.19
N PRO A 5 -35.73 22.45 27.29
CA PRO A 5 -34.33 22.87 27.34
C PRO A 5 -33.47 22.00 26.43
N ILE A 6 -32.66 22.63 25.58
CA ILE A 6 -31.64 21.95 24.78
C ILE A 6 -30.59 21.38 25.73
N ARG A 7 -30.56 20.04 25.86
CA ARG A 7 -29.53 19.33 26.62
C ARG A 7 -28.20 19.52 25.89
N LYS A 8 -27.29 20.35 26.42
CA LYS A 8 -25.93 20.46 25.89
C LYS A 8 -25.29 19.08 25.97
N LEU A 9 -25.02 18.48 24.81
CA LEU A 9 -24.21 17.28 24.73
C LEU A 9 -22.85 17.61 25.37
N PRO A 10 -22.34 16.80 26.30
CA PRO A 10 -21.02 17.04 26.87
C PRO A 10 -20.03 16.97 25.73
N PHE A 11 -19.44 18.11 25.39
CA PHE A 11 -18.35 18.18 24.42
C PHE A 11 -17.25 17.23 24.91
N ALA A 12 -16.99 16.19 24.11
CA ALA A 12 -15.86 15.29 24.28
C ALA A 12 -14.61 16.15 24.51
N LYS A 13 -13.84 15.81 25.53
CA LYS A 13 -12.73 16.65 25.99
C LYS A 13 -11.67 16.63 24.89
N GLU A 14 -10.99 17.75 24.65
CA GLU A 14 -9.93 17.91 23.63
C GLU A 14 -8.84 16.81 23.68
N GLN A 15 -8.69 16.14 24.82
CA GLN A 15 -7.83 14.97 25.00
C GLN A 15 -8.24 13.76 24.13
N ASP A 16 -9.54 13.55 23.90
CA ASP A 16 -10.08 12.46 23.08
C ASP A 16 -9.72 12.66 21.59
N GLY A 17 -9.71 13.91 21.14
CA GLY A 17 -9.32 14.26 19.76
C GLY A 17 -7.84 14.02 19.46
N MET A 18 -6.96 14.19 20.47
CA MET A 18 -5.53 13.92 20.30
C MET A 18 -5.21 12.43 20.20
N GLU A 19 -5.90 11.57 20.95
CA GLU A 19 -5.73 10.11 20.79
C GLU A 19 -6.21 9.63 19.43
N ILE A 20 -7.36 10.13 18.96
CA ILE A 20 -7.89 9.81 17.63
C ILE A 20 -6.90 10.24 16.55
N ALA A 21 -6.36 11.46 16.61
CA ALA A 21 -5.38 11.95 15.64
C ALA A 21 -4.09 11.11 15.62
N ARG A 22 -3.62 10.66 16.79
CA ARG A 22 -2.43 9.79 16.90
C ARG A 22 -2.67 8.42 16.27
N VAL A 23 -3.81 7.80 16.56
CA VAL A 23 -4.18 6.50 15.98
C VAL A 23 -4.31 6.61 14.46
N VAL A 24 -4.93 7.67 13.96
CA VAL A 24 -5.07 7.92 12.52
C VAL A 24 -3.70 8.08 11.84
N ASN A 25 -2.78 8.86 12.40
CA ASN A 25 -1.44 9.01 11.83
C ASN A 25 -0.66 7.70 11.86
N MET A 26 -0.73 6.90 12.93
CA MET A 26 -0.08 5.58 12.97
C MET A 26 -0.62 4.62 11.90
N LEU A 27 -1.94 4.64 11.66
CA LEU A 27 -2.57 3.83 10.63
C LEU A 27 -2.17 4.29 9.22
N ILE A 28 -2.11 5.61 8.99
CA ILE A 28 -1.67 6.18 7.72
C ILE A 28 -0.19 5.85 7.47
N ASP A 29 0.70 6.09 8.43
CA ASP A 29 2.14 5.81 8.28
C ASP A 29 2.39 4.32 8.01
N GLY A 30 1.70 3.44 8.76
CA GLY A 30 1.79 2.00 8.56
C GLY A 30 1.24 1.55 7.20
N TYR A 31 0.18 2.17 6.70
CA TYR A 31 -0.39 1.87 5.38
C TYR A 31 0.53 2.38 4.26
N VAL A 32 0.98 3.63 4.33
CA VAL A 32 1.88 4.24 3.34
C VAL A 32 3.21 3.47 3.26
N ALA A 33 3.77 3.04 4.39
CA ALA A 33 5.00 2.24 4.42
C ALA A 33 4.86 0.86 3.76
N ASN A 34 3.67 0.26 3.80
CA ASN A 34 3.41 -1.05 3.20
C ASN A 34 2.95 -0.97 1.74
N VAL A 35 2.27 0.10 1.35
CA VAL A 35 1.72 0.27 -0.02
C VAL A 35 2.77 0.81 -1.00
N LEU A 36 3.77 1.56 -0.52
CA LEU A 36 4.82 2.12 -1.39
C LEU A 36 5.96 1.14 -1.71
N ARG A 37 5.89 -0.12 -1.24
CA ARG A 37 6.92 -1.12 -1.50
C ARG A 37 6.39 -2.15 -2.48
N LEU A 38 7.14 -2.38 -3.57
CA LEU A 38 6.88 -3.51 -4.44
C LEU A 38 7.12 -4.80 -3.65
N PRO A 39 6.12 -5.69 -3.50
CA PRO A 39 6.31 -6.95 -2.81
C PRO A 39 7.31 -7.82 -3.58
N LYS A 40 8.25 -8.42 -2.86
CA LYS A 40 9.20 -9.38 -3.44
C LYS A 40 8.44 -10.62 -3.91
N ARG A 41 8.76 -11.10 -5.11
CA ARG A 41 8.13 -12.26 -5.72
C ARG A 41 9.16 -13.36 -5.97
N THR A 42 8.77 -14.57 -5.58
CA THR A 42 9.49 -15.82 -5.91
C THR A 42 8.90 -16.52 -7.13
N ALA A 43 7.67 -16.15 -7.54
CA ALA A 43 6.95 -16.75 -8.66
C ALA A 43 6.54 -15.69 -9.70
N ALA A 44 6.35 -16.14 -10.94
CA ALA A 44 5.97 -15.28 -12.05
C ALA A 44 4.59 -14.64 -11.80
N PRO A 45 4.42 -13.33 -12.10
CA PRO A 45 3.10 -12.72 -12.21
C PRO A 45 2.27 -13.42 -13.29
N THR A 46 0.97 -13.59 -13.05
CA THR A 46 0.06 -14.26 -13.98
C THR A 46 -1.27 -13.52 -14.09
N GLY A 47 -2.04 -13.80 -15.15
CA GLY A 47 -3.38 -13.24 -15.34
C GLY A 47 -3.38 -11.72 -15.41
N ASN A 48 -4.23 -11.08 -14.58
CA ASN A 48 -4.44 -9.62 -14.58
C ASN A 48 -3.22 -8.81 -14.09
N ASP A 49 -2.21 -9.47 -13.51
CA ASP A 49 -0.96 -8.82 -13.10
C ASP A 49 0.01 -8.62 -14.28
N VAL A 50 -0.30 -9.14 -15.47
CA VAL A 50 0.55 -9.07 -16.66
C VAL A 50 -0.11 -8.17 -17.70
N TYR A 51 0.32 -6.91 -17.72
CA TYR A 51 -0.08 -5.92 -18.71
C TYR A 51 1.11 -5.04 -19.07
N GLU A 52 1.09 -4.43 -20.25
CA GLU A 52 2.16 -3.52 -20.68
C GLU A 52 2.31 -2.38 -19.67
N GLY A 53 3.53 -2.22 -19.15
CA GLY A 53 3.87 -1.28 -18.08
C GLY A 53 3.78 -1.83 -16.66
N ALA A 54 3.34 -3.08 -16.45
CA ALA A 54 3.34 -3.69 -15.13
C ALA A 54 4.77 -3.78 -14.56
N VAL A 55 4.91 -3.53 -13.26
CA VAL A 55 6.19 -3.59 -12.55
C VAL A 55 6.13 -4.66 -11.47
N ALA A 56 7.17 -5.46 -11.35
CA ALA A 56 7.31 -6.48 -10.31
C ALA A 56 8.75 -6.56 -9.82
N TYR A 57 8.94 -6.97 -8.56
CA TYR A 57 10.27 -7.13 -7.97
C TYR A 57 10.55 -8.63 -7.75
N ALA A 58 11.57 -9.16 -8.42
CA ALA A 58 12.03 -10.53 -8.25
C ALA A 58 12.95 -10.64 -7.02
N ASP A 59 12.85 -11.75 -6.29
CA ASP A 59 13.66 -12.03 -5.09
C ASP A 59 15.03 -12.67 -5.35
N GLY A 60 15.34 -13.03 -6.60
CA GLY A 60 16.61 -13.66 -6.98
C GLY A 60 16.65 -15.19 -6.88
N SER A 61 15.63 -15.84 -6.33
CA SER A 61 15.67 -17.28 -6.02
C SER A 61 14.78 -18.17 -6.90
N GLY A 62 13.68 -17.63 -7.44
CA GLY A 62 12.70 -18.39 -8.23
C GLY A 62 12.44 -17.76 -9.59
N TRP A 63 11.48 -16.85 -9.64
CA TRP A 63 11.15 -16.10 -10.86
C TRP A 63 12.11 -14.94 -11.07
N ASN A 64 13.06 -15.14 -11.98
CA ASN A 64 13.95 -14.10 -12.48
C ASN A 64 13.94 -14.18 -14.02
N PRO A 65 13.07 -13.41 -14.70
CA PRO A 65 12.94 -13.55 -16.15
C PRO A 65 14.24 -13.19 -16.88
N GLY A 66 14.55 -13.95 -17.93
CA GLY A 66 15.83 -13.87 -18.64
C GLY A 66 16.98 -14.55 -17.85
N ALA A 67 18.17 -13.94 -17.87
CA ALA A 67 19.32 -14.34 -17.05
C ALA A 67 19.52 -13.39 -15.84
N GLY A 68 18.47 -12.68 -15.44
CA GLY A 68 18.50 -11.72 -14.34
C GLY A 68 18.53 -12.37 -12.97
N GLY A 69 18.69 -11.56 -11.92
CA GLY A 69 18.60 -11.97 -10.52
C GLY A 69 17.60 -11.11 -9.75
N GLU A 70 17.84 -10.91 -8.46
CA GLU A 70 17.03 -10.00 -7.64
C GLU A 70 16.99 -8.59 -8.28
N GLY A 71 15.80 -8.00 -8.35
CA GLY A 71 15.64 -6.66 -8.91
C GLY A 71 14.23 -6.35 -9.39
N ALA A 72 14.03 -5.11 -9.84
CA ALA A 72 12.78 -4.68 -10.44
C ALA A 72 12.75 -5.02 -11.93
N TYR A 73 11.59 -5.42 -12.43
CA TYR A 73 11.33 -5.74 -13.82
C TYR A 73 10.05 -5.04 -14.28
N MET A 74 10.04 -4.60 -15.54
CA MET A 74 8.87 -4.04 -16.21
C MET A 74 8.44 -4.96 -17.35
N TYR A 75 7.15 -5.24 -17.43
CA TYR A 75 6.58 -5.97 -18.55
C TYR A 75 6.37 -5.02 -19.72
N TYR A 76 7.07 -5.23 -20.82
CA TYR A 76 6.80 -4.55 -22.07
C TYR A 76 7.24 -5.39 -23.28
N ASN A 77 6.65 -5.15 -24.44
CA ASN A 77 6.91 -5.92 -25.67
C ASN A 77 6.71 -7.43 -25.43
N SER A 78 5.66 -7.78 -24.71
CA SER A 78 5.32 -9.17 -24.35
C SER A 78 6.42 -9.94 -23.57
N THR A 79 7.30 -9.24 -22.87
CA THR A 79 8.34 -9.86 -22.03
C THR A 79 8.65 -9.01 -20.80
N TRP A 80 9.25 -9.63 -19.78
CA TRP A 80 9.75 -8.95 -18.59
C TRP A 80 11.19 -8.52 -18.81
N ASN A 81 11.46 -7.23 -18.63
CA ASN A 81 12.78 -6.63 -18.80
C ASN A 81 13.24 -6.01 -17.49
N ARG A 82 14.51 -6.19 -17.14
CA ARG A 82 15.06 -5.67 -15.89
C ARG A 82 15.15 -4.14 -15.94
N LEU A 83 14.80 -3.50 -14.82
CA LEU A 83 14.99 -2.07 -14.59
C LEU A 83 16.28 -1.89 -13.77
N GLY A 84 17.33 -1.37 -14.40
CA GLY A 84 18.64 -1.14 -13.76
C GLY A 84 19.57 -2.34 -13.80
#